data_AF-C5AYQ6-F1
#
_entry.id   AF-C5AYQ6-F1
#
_cell.length_a   1.000
_cell.length_b   1.000
_cell.length_c   1.000
_cell.angle_alpha   90.00
_cell.angle_beta   90.00
_cell.angle_gamma   90.00
#
_symmetry.space_group_name_H-M   'P 1'
#
loop_
_entity.id
_entity.type
_entity.pdbx_description
1 polymer ?
#
loop_
_entity_poly.entity_id
_entity_poly.type
_entity_poly.pdbx_seq_one_letter_code
_entity_poly.pdbx_strand_id
1 'polypeptide(L)'
;MASDFHEVRFPLDVALRGSGGPVRRTEIVTLASGREHRNSRWADSRRRYDAGLGIRTLDALHAVLGFFEERRGRLYGFRYRDRIDHRSGPPSRPPEPTDQRIGTGDGATRIFALAKTYGSGSEAYRRAIAKPVAGTVRVAVNGAEVAAPKLAVDPATGRVTFAADAVPPMGAAVTAGFEFDVPVRFDTDELTVDLAAFTAGEVPRIPLIEILP
;
A
#
# COMPACT_ATOMS: atom_id res chain seq x y z
N MET A 1 14.01 -17.26 -10.40
CA MET A 1 12.54 -17.31 -10.58
C MET A 1 12.13 -15.92 -10.95
N ALA A 2 11.46 -15.73 -12.11
CA ALA A 2 10.94 -14.42 -12.46
C ALA A 2 10.03 -13.96 -11.32
N SER A 3 10.21 -12.74 -10.81
CA SER A 3 9.39 -12.24 -9.72
C SER A 3 7.94 -12.19 -10.18
N ASP A 4 7.02 -12.80 -9.42
CA ASP A 4 5.56 -12.78 -9.67
C ASP A 4 4.94 -11.37 -9.46
N PHE A 5 5.70 -10.31 -9.75
CA PHE A 5 5.39 -8.91 -9.56
C PHE A 5 6.10 -8.05 -10.61
N HIS A 6 5.34 -7.19 -11.29
CA HIS A 6 5.86 -6.19 -12.20
C HIS A 6 5.91 -4.82 -11.50
N GLU A 7 7.07 -4.16 -11.50
CA GLU A 7 7.30 -2.85 -10.86
C GLU A 7 6.74 -1.68 -11.68
N VAL A 8 5.47 -1.81 -12.05
CA VAL A 8 4.69 -0.84 -12.83
C VAL A 8 3.43 -0.46 -12.07
N ARG A 9 2.96 0.77 -12.27
CA ARG A 9 1.69 1.23 -11.70
C ARG A 9 0.55 0.95 -12.67
N PHE A 10 -0.61 0.57 -12.15
CA PHE A 10 -1.85 0.46 -12.91
C PHE A 10 -2.08 1.74 -13.73
N PRO A 11 -2.46 1.64 -15.03
CA PRO A 11 -2.23 2.68 -16.04
C PRO A 11 -3.22 3.86 -16.00
N LEU A 12 -3.90 4.05 -14.89
CA LEU A 12 -4.86 5.12 -14.73
C LEU A 12 -4.63 5.77 -13.38
N ASP A 13 -4.57 7.09 -13.37
CA ASP A 13 -4.91 7.88 -12.19
C ASP A 13 -6.44 7.75 -11.99
N VAL A 14 -6.89 6.54 -11.65
CA VAL A 14 -8.30 6.17 -11.50
C VAL A 14 -8.96 7.21 -10.59
N ALA A 15 -9.85 7.95 -11.22
CA ALA A 15 -10.31 9.26 -10.83
C ALA A 15 -11.15 9.23 -9.56
N LEU A 16 -10.66 9.75 -8.42
CA LEU A 16 -11.43 10.18 -7.22
C LEU A 16 -12.49 9.22 -6.61
N ARG A 17 -12.74 8.06 -7.23
CA ARG A 17 -13.97 7.27 -7.11
C ARG A 17 -13.68 5.78 -7.12
N GLY A 18 -12.42 5.35 -7.18
CA GLY A 18 -12.08 3.94 -6.95
C GLY A 18 -12.70 3.50 -5.63
N SER A 19 -13.44 2.39 -5.65
CA SER A 19 -14.05 1.83 -4.45
C SER A 19 -13.17 0.72 -3.92
N GLY A 20 -13.12 0.55 -2.61
CA GLY A 20 -12.28 -0.46 -1.99
C GLY A 20 -11.83 -0.11 -0.60
N GLY A 21 -11.13 -1.03 0.03
CA GLY A 21 -10.68 -0.86 1.40
C GLY A 21 -10.18 -2.14 2.05
N PRO A 22 -9.81 -2.06 3.34
CA PRO A 22 -9.29 -3.20 4.10
C PRO A 22 -10.37 -4.25 4.36
N VAL A 23 -10.02 -5.52 4.14
CA VAL A 23 -10.83 -6.68 4.54
C VAL A 23 -10.11 -7.41 5.66
N ARG A 24 -10.82 -7.65 6.78
CA ARG A 24 -10.36 -8.50 7.89
C ARG A 24 -11.10 -9.83 7.82
N ARG A 25 -10.42 -10.91 8.20
CA ARG A 25 -11.03 -12.25 8.30
C ARG A 25 -11.15 -12.65 9.77
N THR A 26 -12.30 -12.34 10.36
CA THR A 26 -12.62 -12.69 11.75
C THR A 26 -13.66 -13.80 11.76
N GLU A 27 -13.38 -14.89 12.44
CA GLU A 27 -14.35 -15.95 12.70
C GLU A 27 -15.00 -15.72 14.06
N ILE A 28 -16.34 -15.84 14.10
CA ILE A 28 -17.14 -15.64 15.31
C ILE A 28 -17.71 -17.00 15.71
N VAL A 29 -17.39 -17.43 16.93
CA VAL A 29 -17.93 -18.65 17.55
C VAL A 29 -18.82 -18.24 18.71
N THR A 30 -20.11 -18.57 18.65
CA THR A 30 -21.05 -18.35 19.75
C THR A 30 -20.99 -19.53 20.72
N LEU A 31 -20.68 -19.25 21.98
CA LEU A 31 -20.62 -20.24 23.06
C LEU A 31 -22.02 -20.58 23.55
N ALA A 32 -22.19 -21.75 24.17
CA ALA A 32 -23.46 -22.17 24.78
C ALA A 32 -23.97 -21.20 25.86
N SER A 33 -23.10 -20.36 26.42
CA SER A 33 -23.44 -19.28 27.37
C SER A 33 -23.99 -18.02 26.70
N GLY A 34 -24.10 -17.97 25.37
CA GLY A 34 -24.47 -16.78 24.60
C GLY A 34 -23.33 -15.78 24.39
N ARG A 35 -22.13 -16.04 24.94
CA ARG A 35 -20.94 -15.19 24.71
C ARG A 35 -20.29 -15.51 23.37
N GLU A 36 -19.64 -14.51 22.77
CA GLU A 36 -18.86 -14.68 21.53
C GLU A 36 -17.37 -14.87 21.81
N HIS A 37 -16.74 -15.77 21.06
CA HIS A 37 -15.31 -15.81 20.88
C HIS A 37 -14.97 -15.36 19.45
N ARG A 38 -14.03 -14.43 19.30
CA ARG A 38 -13.65 -13.82 18.01
C ARG A 38 -12.21 -14.17 17.70
N ASN A 39 -12.00 -14.93 16.62
CA ASN A 39 -10.68 -15.36 16.19
C ASN A 39 -10.27 -14.64 14.89
N SER A 40 -9.21 -13.82 14.95
CA SER A 40 -8.66 -13.18 13.76
C SER A 40 -7.85 -14.21 12.97
N ARG A 41 -8.40 -14.69 11.86
CA ARG A 41 -7.74 -15.69 10.99
C ARG A 41 -6.59 -15.10 10.18
N TRP A 42 -6.55 -13.78 10.01
CA TRP A 42 -5.42 -13.06 9.43
C TRP A 42 -4.83 -12.10 10.47
N ALA A 43 -3.49 -12.04 10.50
CA ALA A 43 -2.78 -11.02 11.27
C ALA A 43 -2.97 -9.63 10.65
N ASP A 44 -2.96 -9.55 9.31
CA ASP A 44 -3.12 -8.32 8.56
C ASP A 44 -4.45 -8.24 7.80
N SER A 45 -4.96 -7.03 7.58
CA SER A 45 -6.01 -6.82 6.59
C SER A 45 -5.47 -7.04 5.18
N ARG A 46 -6.32 -7.53 4.28
CA ARG A 46 -6.07 -7.59 2.84
C ARG A 46 -6.99 -6.63 2.11
N ARG A 47 -6.47 -5.69 1.33
CA ARG A 47 -7.33 -4.74 0.60
C ARG A 47 -7.94 -5.37 -0.64
N ARG A 48 -9.18 -4.96 -0.94
CA ARG A 48 -9.85 -5.22 -2.21
C ARG A 48 -10.28 -3.90 -2.82
N TYR A 49 -10.17 -3.79 -4.14
CA TYR A 49 -10.52 -2.58 -4.88
C TYR A 49 -11.33 -2.92 -6.12
N ASP A 50 -12.08 -1.95 -6.60
CA ASP A 50 -12.59 -1.88 -7.96
C ASP A 50 -11.99 -0.67 -8.66
N ALA A 51 -11.12 -0.93 -9.64
CA ALA A 51 -10.41 0.09 -10.41
C ALA A 51 -11.22 0.60 -11.62
N GLY A 52 -12.43 0.09 -11.82
CA GLY A 52 -13.34 0.44 -12.90
C GLY A 52 -13.75 1.91 -12.94
N LEU A 53 -13.99 2.48 -11.77
CA LEU A 53 -14.70 3.77 -11.57
C LEU A 53 -14.03 4.99 -12.23
N GLY A 54 -12.79 4.87 -12.67
CA GLY A 54 -12.05 5.91 -13.39
C GLY A 54 -12.09 5.82 -14.91
N ILE A 55 -12.66 4.75 -15.49
CA ILE A 55 -12.60 4.49 -16.93
C ILE A 55 -13.80 5.13 -17.62
N ARG A 56 -13.53 6.10 -18.50
CA ARG A 56 -14.57 6.87 -19.20
C ARG A 56 -14.36 7.02 -20.70
N THR A 57 -13.19 6.61 -21.19
CA THR A 57 -12.84 6.68 -22.62
C THR A 57 -12.46 5.30 -23.12
N LEU A 58 -12.68 5.07 -24.42
CA LEU A 58 -12.25 3.82 -25.06
C LEU A 58 -10.73 3.63 -24.99
N ASP A 59 -9.96 4.71 -25.09
CA ASP A 59 -8.50 4.65 -24.96
C ASP A 59 -8.06 4.22 -23.55
N ALA A 60 -8.73 4.72 -22.50
CA ALA A 60 -8.47 4.30 -21.12
C ALA A 60 -8.82 2.82 -20.90
N LEU A 61 -9.95 2.38 -21.48
CA LEU A 61 -10.37 0.99 -21.45
C LEU A 61 -9.39 0.09 -22.19
N HIS A 62 -8.93 0.50 -23.37
CA HIS A 62 -7.91 -0.19 -24.15
C HIS A 62 -6.56 -0.28 -23.42
N ALA A 63 -6.13 0.79 -22.75
CA ALA A 63 -4.92 0.77 -21.93
C ALA A 63 -5.01 -0.25 -20.78
N VAL A 64 -6.18 -0.37 -20.15
CA VAL A 64 -6.43 -1.39 -19.12
C VAL A 64 -6.44 -2.80 -19.69
N LEU A 65 -7.06 -3.01 -20.85
CA LEU A 65 -7.03 -4.30 -21.54
C LEU A 65 -5.59 -4.73 -21.85
N GLY A 66 -4.77 -3.83 -22.41
CA GLY A 66 -3.35 -4.09 -22.64
C GLY A 66 -2.60 -4.41 -21.34
N PHE A 67 -2.86 -3.65 -20.28
CA PHE A 67 -2.24 -3.89 -18.98
C PHE A 67 -2.65 -5.23 -18.35
N PHE A 68 -3.91 -5.65 -18.54
CA PHE A 68 -4.43 -6.94 -18.10
C PHE A 68 -3.75 -8.10 -18.82
N GLU A 69 -3.64 -7.99 -20.15
CA GLU A 69 -2.95 -8.99 -20.98
C GLU A 69 -1.49 -9.11 -20.57
N GLU A 70 -0.77 -8.00 -20.36
CA GLU A 70 0.62 -8.01 -19.89
C GLU A 70 0.80 -8.71 -18.53
N ARG A 71 -0.23 -8.75 -17.67
CA ARG A 71 -0.20 -9.45 -16.36
C ARG A 71 -0.81 -10.85 -16.39
N ARG A 72 -1.36 -11.27 -17.54
CA ARG A 72 -1.99 -12.58 -17.73
C ARG A 72 -3.05 -12.85 -16.66
N GLY A 73 -3.96 -11.90 -16.48
CA GLY A 73 -5.00 -11.97 -15.45
C GLY A 73 -4.41 -11.98 -14.04
N ARG A 74 -4.63 -13.05 -13.28
CA ARG A 74 -4.21 -13.14 -11.88
C ARG A 74 -2.73 -13.48 -11.70
N LEU A 75 -2.00 -13.78 -12.76
CA LEU A 75 -0.65 -14.34 -12.68
C LEU A 75 0.36 -13.38 -12.07
N TYR A 76 0.40 -12.12 -12.52
CA TYR A 76 1.41 -11.15 -12.08
C TYR A 76 0.82 -10.01 -11.25
N GLY A 77 1.52 -9.68 -10.16
CA GLY A 77 1.23 -8.50 -9.35
C GLY A 77 1.75 -7.20 -9.97
N PHE A 78 1.26 -6.07 -9.46
CA PHE A 78 1.66 -4.71 -9.85
C PHE A 78 1.33 -3.69 -8.75
N ARG A 79 1.79 -2.45 -8.95
CA ARG A 79 1.54 -1.34 -8.00
C ARG A 79 0.18 -0.69 -8.26
N TYR A 80 -0.58 -0.46 -7.20
CA TYR A 80 -1.84 0.29 -7.24
C TYR A 80 -1.85 1.41 -6.20
N ARG A 81 -2.23 2.62 -6.61
CA ARG A 81 -2.26 3.78 -5.72
C ARG A 81 -3.62 3.92 -5.05
N ASP A 82 -3.68 3.61 -3.75
CA ASP A 82 -4.87 3.82 -2.92
C ASP A 82 -4.98 5.29 -2.47
N ARG A 83 -5.79 6.11 -3.15
CA ARG A 83 -5.88 7.55 -2.84
C ARG A 83 -6.37 7.87 -1.43
N ILE A 84 -7.01 6.94 -0.72
CA ILE A 84 -7.50 7.14 0.65
C ILE A 84 -6.37 6.88 1.67
N ASP A 85 -5.53 5.87 1.42
CA ASP A 85 -4.57 5.38 2.42
C ASP A 85 -3.09 5.46 1.99
N HIS A 86 -2.76 5.91 0.77
CA HIS A 86 -1.39 5.94 0.19
C HIS A 86 -0.36 6.83 0.88
N ARG A 87 -0.70 7.52 1.98
CA ARG A 87 0.23 8.41 2.70
C ARG A 87 0.48 7.91 4.12
N SER A 88 1.66 8.22 4.66
CA SER A 88 2.02 8.02 6.08
C SER A 88 1.07 8.76 7.03
N GLY A 89 0.64 9.97 6.67
CA GLY A 89 -0.33 10.79 7.40
C GLY A 89 -1.72 10.83 6.73
N PRO A 90 -2.55 11.86 7.05
CA PRO A 90 -3.82 12.11 6.38
C PRO A 90 -3.64 12.33 4.86
N PRO A 91 -4.56 11.86 4.01
CA PRO A 91 -4.42 11.96 2.55
C PRO A 91 -4.45 13.41 2.03
N SER A 92 -4.96 14.36 2.82
CA SER A 92 -5.04 15.79 2.46
C SER A 92 -3.76 16.58 2.70
N ARG A 93 -2.74 15.98 3.34
CA ARG A 93 -1.47 16.66 3.67
C ARG A 93 -0.28 15.95 3.02
N PRO A 94 0.78 16.67 2.62
CA PRO A 94 2.00 16.05 2.15
C PRO A 94 2.68 15.28 3.31
N PRO A 95 3.50 14.25 3.03
CA PRO A 95 4.21 13.54 4.07
C PRO A 95 5.17 14.43 4.88
N GLU A 96 5.10 14.31 6.21
CA GLU A 96 6.04 14.95 7.13
C GLU A 96 7.01 13.91 7.69
N PRO A 97 8.29 14.26 7.93
CA PRO A 97 9.30 13.30 8.38
C PRO A 97 8.98 12.71 9.78
N THR A 98 8.02 13.29 10.48
CA THR A 98 7.54 12.90 11.81
C THR A 98 6.25 12.08 11.81
N ASP A 99 5.69 11.75 10.64
CA ASP A 99 4.37 11.11 10.53
C ASP A 99 4.27 9.75 11.26
N GLN A 100 5.21 8.85 11.01
CA GLN A 100 5.15 7.47 11.49
C GLN A 100 6.43 7.09 12.23
N ARG A 101 6.32 6.62 13.47
CA ARG A 101 7.45 6.05 14.21
C ARG A 101 7.82 4.69 13.62
N ILE A 102 9.01 4.60 13.02
CA ILE A 102 9.50 3.39 12.36
C ILE A 102 10.48 2.58 13.22
N GLY A 103 11.10 3.21 14.22
CA GLY A 103 11.97 2.51 15.17
C GLY A 103 12.58 3.39 16.25
N THR A 104 13.54 2.83 16.96
CA THR A 104 14.42 3.52 17.92
C THR A 104 15.85 3.23 17.53
N GLY A 105 16.72 4.24 17.53
CA GLY A 105 18.16 4.05 17.38
C GLY A 105 18.77 3.33 18.58
N ASP A 106 19.76 2.51 18.32
CA ASP A 106 20.60 1.80 19.28
C ASP A 106 22.10 2.16 19.09
N GLY A 107 22.41 3.09 18.17
CA GLY A 107 23.77 3.47 17.80
C GLY A 107 24.46 2.53 16.79
N ALA A 108 23.79 1.46 16.32
CA ALA A 108 24.37 0.48 15.40
C ALA A 108 23.45 0.12 14.22
N THR A 109 22.14 0.00 14.46
CA THR A 109 21.12 -0.33 13.48
C THR A 109 20.97 0.80 12.47
N ARG A 110 21.19 0.46 11.20
CA ARG A 110 21.11 1.40 10.07
C ARG A 110 19.90 1.19 9.18
N ILE A 111 19.20 0.06 9.31
CA ILE A 111 18.10 -0.31 8.42
C ILE A 111 16.80 -0.31 9.20
N PHE A 112 15.83 0.45 8.72
CA PHE A 112 14.49 0.54 9.29
C PHE A 112 13.46 0.26 8.20
N ALA A 113 12.43 -0.54 8.53
CA ALA A 113 11.33 -0.81 7.62
C ALA A 113 10.22 0.25 7.80
N LEU A 114 9.66 0.72 6.69
CA LEU A 114 8.51 1.60 6.72
C LEU A 114 7.29 0.85 7.28
N ALA A 115 6.52 1.57 8.10
CA ALA A 115 5.30 1.05 8.69
C ALA A 115 4.31 2.19 8.87
N LYS A 116 3.01 1.87 8.80
CA LYS A 116 1.91 2.77 9.12
C LYS A 116 1.13 2.20 10.30
N THR A 117 0.96 3.01 11.33
CA THR A 117 0.28 2.61 12.57
C THR A 117 -1.14 3.17 12.59
N TYR A 118 -2.12 2.33 12.88
CA TYR A 118 -3.53 2.69 13.01
C TYR A 118 -3.96 2.53 14.48
N GLY A 119 -4.52 3.59 15.06
CA GLY A 119 -4.85 3.65 16.48
C GLY A 119 -3.67 4.09 17.34
N SER A 120 -3.83 3.98 18.66
CA SER A 120 -2.85 4.39 19.67
C SER A 120 -2.73 3.33 20.76
N GLY A 121 -1.65 3.40 21.54
CA GLY A 121 -1.40 2.46 22.64
C GLY A 121 -0.89 1.08 22.20
N SER A 122 -0.97 0.10 23.11
CA SER A 122 -0.46 -1.26 22.90
C SER A 122 -1.24 -2.06 21.86
N GLU A 123 -2.51 -1.72 21.64
CA GLU A 123 -3.41 -2.38 20.69
C GLU A 123 -3.36 -1.77 19.28
N ALA A 124 -2.46 -0.80 19.05
CA ALA A 124 -2.34 -0.14 17.77
C ALA A 124 -1.94 -1.15 16.67
N TYR A 125 -2.69 -1.15 15.57
CA TYR A 125 -2.41 -2.02 14.44
C TYR A 125 -1.28 -1.44 13.61
N ARG A 126 -0.13 -2.11 13.59
CA ARG A 126 1.06 -1.69 12.83
C ARG A 126 1.15 -2.48 11.53
N ARG A 127 0.92 -1.79 10.41
CA ARG A 127 1.03 -2.37 9.06
C ARG A 127 2.43 -2.12 8.50
N ALA A 128 3.09 -3.17 8.01
CA ALA A 128 4.30 -3.02 7.21
C ALA A 128 3.99 -2.36 5.87
N ILE A 129 4.79 -1.40 5.45
CA ILE A 129 4.62 -0.70 4.16
C ILE A 129 5.78 -1.05 3.24
N ALA A 130 5.45 -1.78 2.17
CA ALA A 130 6.33 -1.97 1.01
C ALA A 130 5.96 -0.99 -0.10
N LYS A 131 6.73 -1.00 -1.19
CA LYS A 131 6.47 -0.20 -2.40
C LYS A 131 6.32 1.32 -2.15
N PRO A 132 7.21 1.99 -1.38
CA PRO A 132 7.15 3.45 -1.27
C PRO A 132 7.35 4.10 -2.64
N VAL A 133 6.76 5.27 -2.83
CA VAL A 133 6.99 6.09 -4.01
C VAL A 133 8.36 6.72 -3.88
N ALA A 134 9.24 6.42 -4.83
CA ALA A 134 10.60 6.96 -4.84
C ALA A 134 10.59 8.50 -4.78
N GLY A 135 11.49 9.07 -3.96
CA GLY A 135 11.58 10.52 -3.75
C GLY A 135 10.57 11.12 -2.75
N THR A 136 9.61 10.34 -2.23
CA THR A 136 8.62 10.86 -1.25
C THR A 136 8.97 10.57 0.21
N VAL A 137 9.94 9.68 0.45
CA VAL A 137 10.31 9.26 1.80
C VAL A 137 11.16 10.33 2.47
N ARG A 138 10.69 10.83 3.61
CA ARG A 138 11.35 11.81 4.47
C ARG A 138 11.50 11.19 5.85
N VAL A 139 12.66 11.32 6.47
CA VAL A 139 12.98 10.63 7.73
C VAL A 139 13.47 11.66 8.74
N ALA A 140 13.04 11.54 9.99
CA ALA A 140 13.59 12.31 11.09
C ALA A 140 14.16 11.41 12.19
N VAL A 141 15.19 11.92 12.85
CA VAL A 141 15.78 11.35 14.06
C VAL A 141 15.63 12.37 15.18
N ASN A 142 14.93 11.99 16.26
CA ASN A 142 14.53 12.91 17.34
C ASN A 142 13.81 14.18 16.84
N GLY A 143 12.99 14.03 15.80
CA GLY A 143 12.22 15.14 15.21
C GLY A 143 13.01 16.02 14.23
N ALA A 144 14.33 15.87 14.12
CA ALA A 144 15.14 16.56 13.13
C ALA A 144 15.20 15.76 11.82
N GLU A 145 14.83 16.40 10.70
CA GLU A 145 14.87 15.76 9.38
C GLU A 145 16.31 15.44 8.95
N VAL A 146 16.49 14.24 8.43
CA VAL A 146 17.77 13.74 7.91
C VAL A 146 17.84 14.04 6.42
N ALA A 147 18.92 14.67 6.00
CA ALA A 147 19.13 15.03 4.60
C ALA A 147 19.09 13.79 3.69
N ALA A 148 18.38 13.90 2.55
CA ALA A 148 18.19 12.80 1.61
C ALA A 148 19.48 12.06 1.19
N PRO A 149 20.65 12.71 0.98
CA PRO A 149 21.89 12.00 0.65
C PRO A 149 22.40 11.04 1.73
N LYS A 150 21.94 11.18 2.98
CA LYS A 150 22.28 10.28 4.10
C LYS A 150 21.37 9.06 4.19
N LEU A 151 20.41 8.94 3.26
CA LEU A 151 19.39 7.90 3.25
C LEU A 151 19.37 7.19 1.89
N ALA A 152 19.39 5.87 1.92
CA ALA A 152 19.06 5.04 0.76
C ALA A 152 17.72 4.36 1.02
N VAL A 153 16.79 4.45 0.08
CA VAL A 153 15.45 3.85 0.20
C VAL A 153 15.28 2.82 -0.90
N ASP A 154 14.94 1.59 -0.50
CA ASP A 154 14.57 0.53 -1.43
C ASP A 154 13.08 0.66 -1.80
N PRO A 155 12.75 1.04 -3.05
CA PRO A 155 11.37 1.22 -3.47
C PRO A 155 10.62 -0.10 -3.64
N ALA A 156 11.27 -1.26 -3.63
CA ALA A 156 10.61 -2.56 -3.72
C ALA A 156 10.22 -3.09 -2.34
N THR A 157 11.07 -2.89 -1.32
CA THR A 157 10.88 -3.46 0.03
C THR A 157 10.40 -2.47 1.08
N GLY A 158 10.53 -1.16 0.86
CA GLY A 158 10.22 -0.16 1.88
C GLY A 158 11.27 -0.10 3.00
N ARG A 159 12.51 -0.50 2.72
CA ARG A 159 13.63 -0.36 3.66
C ARG A 159 14.34 0.96 3.48
N VAL A 160 14.53 1.67 4.59
CA VAL A 160 15.34 2.89 4.69
C VAL A 160 16.68 2.51 5.32
N THR A 161 17.78 2.85 4.66
CA THR A 161 19.14 2.59 5.12
C THR A 161 19.87 3.90 5.36
N PHE A 162 20.36 4.11 6.57
CA PHE A 162 21.19 5.25 6.94
C PHE A 162 22.64 5.08 6.46
N ALA A 163 23.26 6.17 6.03
CA ALA A 163 24.70 6.25 5.80
C ALA A 163 25.48 5.93 7.10
N ALA A 164 26.75 5.55 6.97
CA ALA A 164 27.57 5.11 8.10
C ALA A 164 27.84 6.23 9.12
N ASP A 165 27.82 7.50 8.69
CA ASP A 165 27.98 8.70 9.51
C ASP A 165 26.64 9.26 10.04
N ALA A 166 25.53 8.56 9.77
CA ALA A 166 24.17 9.01 10.06
C ALA A 166 23.39 8.01 10.92
N VAL A 167 24.07 7.04 11.54
CA VAL A 167 23.42 6.02 12.36
C VAL A 167 22.63 6.68 13.49
N PRO A 168 21.32 6.38 13.66
CA PRO A 168 20.53 6.94 14.74
C PRO A 168 21.14 6.62 16.12
N PRO A 169 21.39 7.63 16.97
CA PRO A 169 21.95 7.42 18.31
C PRO A 169 21.05 6.55 19.19
N MET A 170 21.65 5.98 20.24
CA MET A 170 20.91 5.19 21.23
C MET A 170 19.75 5.99 21.83
N GLY A 171 18.56 5.40 21.83
CA GLY A 171 17.33 6.01 22.35
C GLY A 171 16.65 7.00 21.39
N ALA A 172 17.28 7.33 20.25
CA ALA A 172 16.72 8.32 19.33
C ALA A 172 15.48 7.78 18.62
N ALA A 173 14.38 8.52 18.62
CA ALA A 173 13.19 8.14 17.89
C ALA A 173 13.43 8.29 16.38
N VAL A 174 13.18 7.23 15.62
CA VAL A 174 13.25 7.25 14.16
C VAL A 174 11.83 7.31 13.60
N THR A 175 11.52 8.36 12.86
CA THR A 175 10.21 8.58 12.23
C THR A 175 10.36 8.76 10.73
N ALA A 176 9.30 8.49 9.98
CA ALA A 176 9.26 8.75 8.55
C ALA A 176 7.88 9.18 8.06
N GLY A 177 7.88 10.05 7.05
CA GLY A 177 6.77 10.33 6.17
C GLY A 177 7.05 9.78 4.78
N PHE A 178 6.03 9.26 4.09
CA PHE A 178 6.16 8.66 2.77
C PHE A 178 4.81 8.58 2.04
N GLU A 179 4.85 8.54 0.71
CA GLU A 179 3.76 7.98 -0.09
C GLU A 179 4.10 6.53 -0.47
N PHE A 180 3.09 5.69 -0.69
CA PHE A 180 3.29 4.29 -1.07
C PHE A 180 2.20 3.79 -2.02
N ASP A 181 2.56 2.77 -2.81
CA ASP A 181 1.60 2.00 -3.60
C ASP A 181 1.27 0.69 -2.88
N VAL A 182 0.07 0.16 -3.10
CA VAL A 182 -0.35 -1.16 -2.60
C VAL A 182 0.00 -2.21 -3.65
N PRO A 183 0.76 -3.26 -3.30
CA PRO A 183 0.98 -4.39 -4.20
C PRO A 183 -0.33 -5.17 -4.37
N VAL A 184 -0.82 -5.27 -5.60
CA VAL A 184 -2.08 -5.95 -5.94
C VAL A 184 -1.88 -6.87 -7.14
N ARG A 185 -2.86 -7.72 -7.41
CA ARG A 185 -3.08 -8.33 -8.72
C ARG A 185 -4.55 -8.17 -9.12
N PHE A 186 -4.89 -8.48 -10.37
CA PHE A 186 -6.28 -8.71 -10.73
C PHE A 186 -6.86 -9.85 -9.89
N ASP A 187 -8.14 -9.74 -9.51
CA ASP A 187 -8.88 -10.80 -8.81
C ASP A 187 -9.80 -11.59 -9.74
N THR A 188 -9.53 -11.51 -11.05
CA THR A 188 -10.25 -12.19 -12.12
C THR A 188 -9.28 -12.55 -13.25
N ASP A 189 -9.55 -13.67 -13.93
CA ASP A 189 -8.87 -14.08 -15.17
C ASP A 189 -9.63 -13.66 -16.44
N GLU A 190 -10.76 -12.97 -16.25
CA GLU A 190 -11.60 -12.45 -17.33
C GLU A 190 -11.92 -10.97 -17.09
N LEU A 191 -11.75 -10.13 -18.12
CA LEU A 191 -12.31 -8.78 -18.18
C LEU A 191 -13.41 -8.72 -19.23
N THR A 192 -14.65 -8.78 -18.76
CA THR A 192 -15.83 -8.61 -19.62
C THR A 192 -16.07 -7.13 -19.89
N VAL A 193 -16.19 -6.77 -21.17
CA VAL A 193 -16.47 -5.40 -21.62
C VAL A 193 -17.71 -5.40 -22.49
N ASP A 194 -18.79 -4.79 -22.02
CA ASP A 194 -19.95 -4.46 -22.85
C ASP A 194 -19.79 -3.03 -23.38
N LEU A 195 -19.56 -2.92 -24.69
CA LEU A 195 -19.34 -1.63 -25.35
C LEU A 195 -20.59 -0.75 -25.37
N ALA A 196 -21.78 -1.34 -25.47
CA ALA A 196 -23.03 -0.60 -25.46
C ALA A 196 -23.30 -0.03 -24.06
N ALA A 197 -23.14 -0.85 -23.02
CA ALA A 197 -23.25 -0.43 -21.63
C ALA A 197 -22.21 0.64 -21.27
N PHE A 198 -20.96 0.45 -21.69
CA PHE A 198 -19.89 1.43 -21.46
C PHE A 198 -20.19 2.78 -22.11
N THR A 199 -20.68 2.77 -23.35
CA THR A 199 -21.11 3.99 -24.05
C THR A 199 -22.31 4.66 -23.38
N ALA A 200 -23.17 3.87 -22.72
CA ALA A 200 -24.27 4.36 -21.89
C ALA A 200 -23.82 4.88 -20.50
N GLY A 201 -22.51 4.86 -20.20
CA GLY A 201 -21.93 5.37 -18.96
C GLY A 201 -21.79 4.34 -17.85
N GLU A 202 -21.98 3.04 -18.14
CA GLU A 202 -21.70 1.99 -17.18
C GLU A 202 -20.20 1.85 -16.93
N VAL A 203 -19.86 1.61 -15.67
CA VAL A 203 -18.48 1.47 -15.22
C VAL A 203 -18.08 -0.01 -15.31
N PRO A 204 -17.02 -0.36 -16.06
CA PRO A 204 -16.57 -1.75 -16.14
C PRO A 204 -16.03 -2.18 -14.78
N ARG A 205 -16.32 -3.41 -14.35
CA ARG A 205 -15.82 -3.94 -13.07
C ARG A 205 -14.39 -4.44 -13.23
N ILE A 206 -13.44 -3.88 -12.47
CA ILE A 206 -12.04 -4.31 -12.49
C ILE A 206 -11.60 -4.64 -11.07
N PRO A 207 -11.85 -5.88 -10.61
CA PRO A 207 -11.56 -6.27 -9.24
C PRO A 207 -10.05 -6.47 -9.06
N LEU A 208 -9.50 -5.80 -8.05
CA LEU A 208 -8.12 -5.95 -7.61
C LEU A 208 -8.08 -6.47 -6.18
N ILE A 209 -7.04 -7.24 -5.87
CA ILE A 209 -6.80 -7.72 -4.51
C ILE A 209 -5.34 -7.53 -4.13
N GLU A 210 -5.11 -7.03 -2.91
CA GLU A 210 -3.78 -6.91 -2.33
C GLU A 210 -3.09 -8.28 -2.28
N ILE A 211 -1.79 -8.30 -2.48
CA ILE A 211 -0.94 -9.47 -2.31
C ILE A 211 0.22 -9.09 -1.39
N LEU A 212 0.76 -10.07 -0.68
CA LEU A 212 1.98 -9.86 0.08
C LEU A 212 3.15 -10.13 -0.87
N PRO A 213 4.04 -9.15 -1.08
CA PRO A 213 5.25 -9.34 -1.87
C PRO A 213 6.28 -10.23 -1.14
#